data_AF-A0A7V5PXJ7-F1
#
_entry.id   AF-A0A7V5PXJ7-F1
#
_cell.length_a   1.000
_cell.length_b   1.000
_cell.length_c   1.000
_cell.angle_alpha   90.00
_cell.angle_beta   90.00
_cell.angle_gamma   90.00
#
_symmetry.space_group_name_H-M   'P 1'
#
loop_
_entity.id
_entity.type
_entity.pdbx_description
1 polymer ?
#
loop_
_entity_poly.entity_id
_entity_poly.type
_entity_poly.pdbx_seq_one_letter_code
_entity_poly.pdbx_strand_id
1 'polypeptide(L)'
;MRIKQRKLADIKPYERNPRVNNQAVDAVAASIREFGFRQPIVVDPEGVIIIGYSRYKAAQKLGLEKVPVHVARGLTPEQINAYRIAVTVYQSHYARPSGGGARCGRSAHR
;
A
#
# COMPACT_ATOMS: atom_id res chain seq x y z
N MET A 1 -17.79 -1.17 -3.70
CA MET A 1 -16.39 -1.31 -4.16
C MET A 1 -16.28 -2.53 -5.09
N ARG A 2 -15.85 -2.36 -6.34
CA ARG A 2 -15.70 -3.47 -7.32
C ARG A 2 -14.22 -3.75 -7.56
N ILE A 3 -13.80 -4.99 -7.31
CA ILE A 3 -12.41 -5.46 -7.47
C ILE A 3 -12.33 -6.28 -8.76
N LYS A 4 -11.30 -6.04 -9.57
CA LYS A 4 -11.00 -6.80 -10.79
C LYS A 4 -9.54 -7.23 -10.79
N GLN A 5 -9.26 -8.40 -11.36
CA GLN A 5 -7.88 -8.80 -11.64
C GLN A 5 -7.37 -8.02 -12.86
N ARG A 6 -6.24 -7.33 -12.71
CA ARG A 6 -5.60 -6.57 -13.80
C ARG A 6 -4.15 -7.00 -13.95
N LYS A 7 -3.62 -6.95 -15.16
CA LYS A 7 -2.20 -7.22 -15.37
C LYS A 7 -1.37 -6.15 -14.67
N LEU A 8 -0.28 -6.56 -14.02
CA LEU A 8 0.61 -5.64 -13.31
C LEU A 8 1.23 -4.62 -14.27
N ALA A 9 1.47 -5.02 -15.53
CA ALA A 9 1.97 -4.17 -16.61
C ALA A 9 1.04 -3.01 -16.99
N ASP A 10 -0.28 -3.14 -16.74
CA ASP A 10 -1.25 -2.08 -17.07
C ASP A 10 -1.37 -1.02 -15.96
N ILE A 11 -0.66 -1.21 -14.84
CA ILE A 11 -0.71 -0.32 -13.68
C ILE A 11 0.47 0.64 -13.73
N LYS A 12 0.16 1.93 -13.69
CA LYS A 12 1.15 3.00 -13.83
C LYS A 12 1.48 3.61 -12.46
N PRO A 13 2.76 3.69 -12.08
CA PRO A 13 3.16 4.44 -10.90
C PRO A 13 2.86 5.93 -11.07
N TYR A 14 2.50 6.60 -9.99
CA TYR A 14 2.35 8.06 -10.00
C TYR A 14 3.72 8.72 -9.86
N GLU A 15 4.14 9.48 -10.88
CA GLU A 15 5.49 10.05 -10.99
C GLU A 15 5.83 11.06 -9.90
N ARG A 16 4.83 11.85 -9.45
CA ARG A 16 5.01 12.89 -8.43
C ARG A 16 4.78 12.38 -7.01
N ASN A 17 4.96 11.09 -6.76
CA ASN A 17 4.83 10.56 -5.40
C ASN A 17 6.09 10.92 -4.58
N PRO A 18 6.02 11.84 -3.60
CA PRO A 18 7.19 12.24 -2.82
C PRO A 18 7.67 11.14 -1.86
N ARG A 19 6.92 10.03 -1.73
CA ARG A 19 7.23 8.92 -0.83
C ARG A 19 8.24 7.94 -1.43
N VAL A 20 9.42 7.87 -0.82
CA VAL A 20 10.35 6.76 -0.97
C VAL A 20 10.19 5.83 0.24
N ASN A 21 9.31 4.83 0.14
CA ASN A 21 9.07 3.85 1.19
C ASN A 21 9.48 2.44 0.73
N ASN A 22 10.77 2.27 0.41
CA ASN A 22 11.31 1.00 -0.07
C ASN A 22 11.40 -0.06 1.05
N GLN A 23 11.58 0.36 2.31
CA GLN A 23 11.72 -0.55 3.46
C GLN A 23 10.44 -1.36 3.73
N ALA A 24 9.26 -0.80 3.48
CA ALA A 24 8.00 -1.50 3.69
C ALA A 24 7.69 -2.56 2.61
N VAL A 25 8.39 -2.56 1.47
CA VAL A 25 8.09 -3.46 0.34
C VAL A 25 8.30 -4.92 0.73
N ASP A 26 9.33 -5.20 1.51
CA ASP A 26 9.71 -6.58 1.87
C ASP A 26 8.72 -7.20 2.85
N ALA A 27 8.31 -6.44 3.87
CA ALA A 27 7.27 -6.85 4.80
C ALA A 27 5.92 -7.07 4.08
N VAL A 28 5.58 -6.19 3.13
CA VAL A 28 4.35 -6.35 2.33
C VAL A 28 4.45 -7.56 1.40
N ALA A 29 5.60 -7.82 0.79
CA ALA A 29 5.81 -8.99 -0.06
C ALA A 29 5.69 -10.31 0.74
N ALA A 30 6.26 -10.35 1.95
CA ALA A 30 6.09 -11.48 2.87
C ALA A 30 4.61 -11.69 3.23
N SER A 31 3.91 -10.62 3.61
CA SER A 31 2.48 -10.67 3.92
C SER A 31 1.62 -11.13 2.74
N ILE A 32 1.92 -10.69 1.51
CA ILE A 32 1.21 -11.14 0.30
C ILE A 32 1.48 -12.63 0.03
N ARG A 33 2.69 -13.14 0.27
CA ARG A 33 2.98 -14.58 0.12
C ARG A 33 2.21 -15.42 1.12
N GLU A 34 2.15 -14.98 2.38
CA GLU A 34 1.55 -15.75 3.47
C GLU A 34 0.02 -15.66 3.50
N PHE A 35 -0.52 -14.44 3.31
CA PHE A 35 -1.95 -14.17 3.48
C PHE A 35 -2.67 -13.82 2.18
N GLY A 36 -1.95 -13.66 1.06
CA GLY A 36 -2.51 -13.13 -0.17
C GLY A 36 -2.86 -11.64 -0.08
N PHE A 37 -3.50 -11.12 -1.12
CA PHE A 37 -3.97 -9.73 -1.14
C PHE A 37 -5.21 -9.55 -0.27
N ARG A 38 -5.02 -9.02 0.94
CA ARG A 38 -6.14 -8.58 1.79
C ARG A 38 -6.72 -7.22 1.42
N GLN A 39 -5.93 -6.39 0.72
CA GLN A 39 -6.37 -5.10 0.23
C GLN A 39 -5.97 -4.93 -1.25
N PRO A 40 -6.90 -4.54 -2.15
CA PRO A 40 -6.61 -4.32 -3.56
C PRO A 40 -5.86 -3.00 -3.78
N ILE A 41 -5.09 -2.92 -4.88
CA ILE A 41 -4.46 -1.66 -5.32
C ILE A 41 -5.56 -0.75 -5.85
N VAL A 42 -5.55 0.53 -5.46
CA VAL A 42 -6.55 1.50 -5.95
C VAL A 42 -5.91 2.34 -7.04
N VAL A 43 -6.55 2.36 -8.21
CA VAL A 43 -6.12 3.13 -9.38
C VAL A 43 -7.24 4.03 -9.89
N ASP A 44 -6.88 5.06 -10.63
CA ASP A 44 -7.82 5.85 -11.42
C ASP A 44 -8.23 5.10 -12.71
N PRO A 45 -9.21 5.61 -13.48
CA PRO A 45 -9.63 4.99 -14.74
C PRO A 45 -8.48 4.77 -15.74
N GLU A 46 -7.47 5.64 -15.73
CA GLU A 46 -6.28 5.63 -16.58
C GLU A 46 -5.24 4.58 -16.14
N GLY A 47 -5.43 3.99 -14.95
CA GLY A 47 -4.56 2.96 -14.39
C GLY A 47 -3.40 3.50 -13.55
N VAL A 48 -3.39 4.80 -13.23
CA VAL A 48 -2.41 5.41 -12.34
C VAL A 48 -2.76 5.10 -10.90
N ILE A 49 -1.76 4.67 -10.14
CA ILE A 49 -1.92 4.34 -8.72
C ILE A 49 -2.37 5.59 -7.94
N ILE A 50 -3.46 5.42 -7.19
CA ILE A 50 -3.90 6.36 -6.16
C ILE A 50 -3.38 5.86 -4.81
N ILE A 51 -3.58 4.57 -4.51
CA ILE A 51 -3.19 3.94 -3.23
C ILE A 51 -2.58 2.56 -3.46
N GLY A 52 -1.59 2.23 -2.63
CA GLY A 52 -1.01 0.89 -2.58
C GLY A 52 0.31 0.76 -3.34
N TYR A 53 1.10 1.82 -3.42
CA TYR A 53 2.39 1.82 -4.10
C TYR A 53 3.34 0.72 -3.58
N SER A 54 3.41 0.49 -2.26
CA SER A 54 4.22 -0.60 -1.69
C SER A 54 3.70 -1.99 -2.07
N ARG A 55 2.38 -2.16 -2.24
CA ARG A 55 1.76 -3.41 -2.72
C ARG A 55 2.06 -3.66 -4.20
N TYR A 56 2.06 -2.61 -5.02
CA TYR A 56 2.51 -2.68 -6.41
C TYR A 56 3.97 -3.12 -6.50
N LYS A 57 4.89 -2.48 -5.75
CA LYS A 57 6.30 -2.88 -5.69
C LYS A 57 6.49 -4.29 -5.16
N ALA A 58 5.73 -4.69 -4.14
CA ALA A 58 5.76 -6.05 -3.62
C ALA A 58 5.31 -7.04 -4.70
N ALA A 59 4.23 -6.77 -5.43
CA ALA A 59 3.78 -7.60 -6.55
C ALA A 59 4.85 -7.74 -7.64
N GLN A 60 5.55 -6.65 -7.97
CA GLN A 60 6.69 -6.68 -8.89
C GLN A 60 7.81 -7.59 -8.37
N LYS A 61 8.20 -7.42 -7.10
CA LYS A 61 9.23 -8.27 -6.44
C LYS A 61 8.84 -9.74 -6.39
N LEU A 62 7.54 -10.03 -6.30
CA LEU A 62 6.99 -11.38 -6.27
C LEU A 62 6.80 -11.99 -7.67
N GLY A 63 6.98 -11.22 -8.75
CA GLY A 63 6.77 -11.71 -10.12
C GLY A 63 5.30 -12.00 -10.45
N LEU A 64 4.35 -11.32 -9.81
CA LEU A 64 2.92 -11.57 -10.04
C LEU A 64 2.45 -10.93 -11.35
N GLU A 65 1.85 -11.73 -12.23
CA GLU A 65 1.31 -11.23 -13.51
C GLU A 65 0.03 -10.43 -13.33
N LYS A 66 -0.84 -10.87 -12.41
CA LYS A 66 -2.16 -10.29 -12.15
C LYS A 66 -2.32 -9.95 -10.69
N VAL A 67 -2.92 -8.80 -10.42
CA VAL A 67 -3.18 -8.30 -9.07
C VAL A 67 -4.61 -7.79 -8.94
N PRO A 68 -5.21 -7.87 -7.74
CA PRO A 68 -6.53 -7.33 -7.48
C PRO A 68 -6.47 -5.81 -7.43
N VAL A 69 -7.24 -5.17 -8.31
CA VAL A 69 -7.29 -3.73 -8.49
C VAL A 69 -8.73 -3.23 -8.31
N HIS A 70 -8.88 -2.15 -7.57
CA HIS A 70 -10.09 -1.34 -7.53
C HIS A 70 -9.89 -0.09 -8.37
N VAL A 71 -10.76 0.12 -9.36
CA VAL A 71 -10.77 1.36 -10.16
C VAL A 71 -11.72 2.34 -9.49
N ALA A 72 -11.18 3.43 -8.95
CA ALA A 72 -11.96 4.51 -8.36
C ALA A 72 -12.57 5.35 -9.49
N ARG A 73 -13.84 5.10 -9.80
CA ARG A 73 -14.61 5.85 -10.80
C ARG A 73 -15.44 6.93 -10.11
N GLY A 74 -15.63 8.07 -10.78
CA GLY A 74 -16.48 9.15 -10.30
C GLY A 74 -15.82 10.09 -9.29
N LEU A 75 -14.48 10.07 -9.20
CA LEU A 75 -13.73 11.07 -8.44
C LEU A 75 -13.22 12.15 -9.40
N THR A 76 -13.32 13.41 -9.01
CA THR A 76 -12.66 14.50 -9.74
C THR A 76 -11.15 14.43 -9.57
N PRO A 77 -10.35 15.05 -10.46
CA PRO A 77 -8.90 15.12 -10.31
C PRO A 77 -8.45 15.65 -8.94
N GLU A 78 -9.18 16.62 -8.39
CA GLU A 78 -8.94 17.21 -7.08
C GLU A 78 -9.19 16.20 -5.95
N GLN A 79 -10.28 15.43 -6.03
CA GLN A 79 -10.57 14.37 -5.06
C GLN A 79 -9.54 13.24 -5.13
N ILE A 80 -9.08 12.87 -6.32
CA ILE A 80 -8.00 11.89 -6.50
C ILE A 80 -6.71 12.39 -5.84
N ASN A 81 -6.36 13.66 -6.05
CA ASN A 81 -5.18 14.26 -5.44
C ASN A 81 -5.30 14.33 -3.91
N ALA A 82 -6.44 14.80 -3.40
CA ALA A 82 -6.74 14.82 -1.97
C ALA A 82 -6.65 13.41 -1.37
N TYR A 83 -7.12 12.38 -2.09
CA TYR A 83 -7.07 11.01 -1.61
C TYR A 83 -5.64 10.45 -1.54
N ARG A 84 -4.80 10.76 -2.54
CA ARG A 84 -3.35 10.45 -2.52
C ARG A 84 -2.67 11.07 -1.30
N ILE A 85 -2.98 12.32 -0.98
CA ILE A 85 -2.43 13.05 0.16
C ILE A 85 -2.93 12.46 1.48
N ALA A 86 -4.24 12.22 1.62
CA ALA A 86 -4.84 11.71 2.86
C ALA A 86 -4.22 10.38 3.31
N VAL A 87 -4.07 9.41 2.39
CA VAL A 87 -3.44 8.11 2.70
C VAL A 87 -1.95 8.28 3.01
N THR A 88 -1.32 9.27 2.39
CA THR A 88 0.07 9.60 2.66
C THR A 88 0.25 10.15 4.08
N VAL A 89 -0.45 11.22 4.43
CA VAL A 89 -0.34 11.87 5.73
C VAL A 89 -0.77 10.94 6.87
N TYR A 90 -1.84 10.16 6.68
CA TYR A 90 -2.32 9.23 7.69
C TYR A 90 -1.25 8.17 8.03
N GLN A 91 -0.66 7.53 7.03
CA GLN A 91 0.34 6.49 7.27
C GLN A 91 1.65 7.04 7.85
N SER A 92 2.05 8.29 7.56
CA SER A 92 3.25 8.87 8.17
C SER A 92 3.03 9.23 9.63
N HIS A 93 1.83 9.71 9.98
CA HIS A 93 1.52 10.08 11.35
C HIS A 93 1.49 8.85 12.29
N TYR A 94 1.03 7.70 11.79
CA TYR A 94 0.89 6.47 12.58
C TYR A 94 2.01 5.44 12.38
N ALA A 95 3.01 5.71 11.53
CA ALA A 95 4.20 4.88 11.43
C ALA A 95 5.08 5.07 12.68
N ARG A 96 4.74 4.38 13.79
CA ARG A 96 5.66 4.28 14.92
C ARG A 96 6.93 3.56 14.45
N PRO A 97 8.13 4.01 14.83
CA PRO A 97 9.33 3.23 14.57
C PRO A 97 9.15 1.86 15.21
N SER A 98 9.29 0.81 14.41
CA SER A 98 9.34 -0.59 14.84
C SER A 98 10.62 -0.79 15.66
N GLY A 99 10.59 -0.31 16.90
CA GLY A 99 11.74 -0.25 17.80
C GLY A 99 11.26 0.07 19.21
N GLY A 100 10.62 -0.91 19.85
CA GLY A 100 10.10 -0.78 21.20
C GLY A 100 9.73 -2.15 21.73
N GLY A 101 10.75 -2.99 21.96
CA GLY A 101 10.58 -4.24 22.70
C GLY A 101 9.84 -3.95 23.99
N ALA A 102 8.72 -4.62 24.18
CA ALA A 102 8.03 -4.63 25.46
C ALA A 102 9.03 -5.15 26.50
N ARG A 103 9.62 -4.24 27.28
CA ARG A 103 10.10 -4.58 28.62
C ARG A 103 8.85 -4.86 29.45
N CYS A 104 8.36 -6.09 29.34
CA CYS A 104 7.45 -6.67 30.30
C CYS A 104 8.18 -6.60 31.65
N GLY A 105 7.79 -5.64 32.47
CA GLY A 105 8.30 -5.47 33.82
C GLY A 105 7.99 -6.73 34.63
N ARG A 106 8.98 -7.62 34.76
CA ARG A 106 9.05 -8.60 35.83
C ARG A 106 9.81 -7.97 36.98
N SER A 107 9.07 -7.51 38.00
CA SER A 107 9.52 -7.31 39.39
C SER A 107 8.42 -6.56 40.14
N ALA A 108 7.86 -6.98 41.28
CA ALA A 108 8.09 -8.16 42.09
C ALA A 108 6.84 -8.32 43.00
N HIS A 109 6.37 -9.55 43.16
CA HIS A 109 5.71 -9.91 44.42
C HIS A 109 6.81 -10.06 45.47
N ARG A 110 6.86 -9.14 46.42
CA ARG A 110 7.24 -9.36 47.82
C ARG A 110 6.84 -8.15 48.65
#